data_AF-X0VR66-F1
#
_entry.id   AF-X0VR66-F1
#
_cell.length_a   1.000
_cell.length_b   1.000
_cell.length_c   1.000
_cell.angle_alpha   90.00
_cell.angle_beta   90.00
_cell.angle_gamma   90.00
#
_symmetry.space_group_name_H-M   'P 1'
#
loop_
_entity.id
_entity.type
_entity.pdbx_description
1 polymer ?
#
loop_
_entity_poly.entity_id
_entity_poly.type
_entity_poly.pdbx_seq_one_letter_code
_entity_poly.pdbx_strand_id
1 'polypeptide(L)'
;NWLECQKGLLIIADIITSAPEKVLEMREAFEIQVREYLSEHNIHGLAEVVVASDFESGFTTLIQAAGIGRLKPNTVCLGWSEDARKFTQYAAGIRHAIQLANDVLVVRAKYDIDMAKKKKQIDVWWRGMENGNLMIIYAYLLTQNEGWRRARIRILRIVREEADARAAQKSLEKLLVEARVKAEVKVICSQEKPPHVIQQESMDADLVFLGMESPPMGWEETFMEKMGGFLKGLPNTILVKSSGRANLTV
;
A
#
# COMPACT_ATOMS: atom_id res chain seq x y z
N ASN A 1 -9.97 -6.54 3.54
CA ASN A 1 -10.91 -6.26 4.65
C ASN A 1 -10.41 -5.12 5.57
N TRP A 2 -9.27 -5.25 6.27
CA TRP A 2 -8.88 -4.23 7.27
C TRP A 2 -8.77 -2.79 6.76
N LEU A 3 -8.28 -2.56 5.55
CA LEU A 3 -8.13 -1.19 5.04
C LEU A 3 -9.47 -0.56 4.62
N GLU A 4 -10.45 -1.37 4.25
CA GLU A 4 -11.72 -0.91 3.68
C GLU A 4 -12.85 -0.84 4.74
N CYS A 5 -12.74 -1.59 5.83
CA CYS A 5 -13.65 -1.52 7.00
C CYS A 5 -15.15 -1.69 6.66
N GLN A 6 -15.50 -2.34 5.54
CA GLN A 6 -16.86 -2.52 5.03
C GLN A 6 -17.63 -1.22 4.76
N LYS A 7 -16.92 -0.14 4.41
CA LYS A 7 -17.48 1.20 4.20
C LYS A 7 -17.20 1.77 2.80
N GLY A 8 -16.70 0.95 1.89
CA GLY A 8 -16.31 1.33 0.54
C GLY A 8 -16.63 0.26 -0.51
N LEU A 9 -16.08 0.47 -1.70
CA LEU A 9 -16.13 -0.49 -2.79
C LEU A 9 -14.84 -1.31 -2.77
N LEU A 10 -14.96 -2.62 -2.59
CA LEU A 10 -13.87 -3.57 -2.78
C LEU A 10 -14.11 -4.37 -4.05
N ILE A 11 -13.13 -4.38 -4.94
CA ILE A 11 -13.09 -5.25 -6.11
C ILE A 11 -11.88 -6.16 -5.95
N ILE A 12 -12.11 -7.46 -5.91
CA ILE A 12 -11.06 -8.47 -6.03
C ILE A 12 -10.99 -8.85 -7.50
N ALA A 13 -9.82 -8.62 -8.08
CA ALA A 13 -9.64 -8.78 -9.50
C ALA A 13 -8.54 -9.77 -9.84
N ASP A 14 -8.74 -10.53 -10.91
CA ASP A 14 -7.76 -11.46 -11.45
C ASP A 14 -7.52 -11.20 -12.95
N ILE A 15 -6.29 -11.44 -13.39
CA ILE A 15 -5.85 -11.24 -14.77
C ILE A 15 -5.28 -12.54 -15.29
N ILE A 16 -6.01 -13.16 -16.21
CA ILE A 16 -5.63 -14.43 -16.82
C ILE A 16 -4.90 -14.11 -18.13
N THR A 17 -3.61 -14.43 -18.18
CA THR A 17 -2.83 -14.34 -19.41
C THR A 17 -2.97 -15.63 -20.21
N SER A 18 -3.77 -15.62 -21.28
CA SER A 18 -3.98 -16.79 -22.13
C SER A 18 -4.22 -16.39 -23.60
N ALA A 19 -4.06 -17.37 -24.49
CA ALA A 19 -4.55 -17.24 -25.86
C ALA A 19 -6.08 -17.00 -25.87
N PRO A 20 -6.64 -16.33 -26.89
CA PRO A 20 -8.05 -15.91 -26.94
C PRO A 20 -9.06 -17.06 -27.14
N GLU A 21 -8.66 -18.30 -26.88
CA GLU A 21 -9.54 -19.47 -26.96
C GLU A 21 -10.28 -19.63 -25.62
N LYS A 22 -11.58 -19.94 -25.67
CA LYS A 22 -12.42 -20.21 -24.47
C LYS A 22 -12.44 -19.08 -23.44
N VAL A 23 -12.27 -17.84 -23.88
CA VAL A 23 -12.24 -16.64 -23.00
C VAL A 23 -13.43 -16.58 -22.05
N LEU A 24 -14.65 -16.83 -22.56
CA LEU A 24 -15.86 -16.79 -21.74
C LEU A 24 -15.86 -17.87 -20.65
N GLU A 25 -15.60 -19.13 -21.04
CA GLU A 25 -15.56 -20.27 -20.11
C GLU A 25 -14.51 -20.05 -19.01
N MET A 26 -13.32 -19.59 -19.39
CA MET A 26 -12.24 -19.30 -18.44
C MET A 26 -12.61 -18.16 -17.49
N ARG A 27 -13.15 -17.06 -18.03
CA ARG A 27 -13.56 -15.92 -17.22
C ARG A 27 -14.63 -16.32 -16.20
N GLU A 28 -15.68 -17.02 -16.62
CA GLU A 28 -16.77 -17.46 -15.74
C GLU A 28 -16.26 -18.40 -14.64
N ALA A 29 -15.40 -19.37 -14.99
CA ALA A 29 -14.85 -20.32 -14.03
C ALA A 29 -14.03 -19.64 -12.93
N PHE A 30 -13.14 -18.70 -13.29
CA PHE A 30 -12.34 -17.96 -12.30
C PHE A 30 -13.18 -16.96 -11.51
N GLU A 31 -14.18 -16.35 -12.13
CA GLU A 31 -15.07 -15.43 -11.43
C GLU A 31 -15.88 -16.14 -10.34
N ILE A 32 -16.33 -17.38 -10.60
CA ILE A 32 -16.95 -18.24 -9.58
C ILE A 32 -15.97 -18.48 -8.42
N GLN A 33 -14.73 -18.88 -8.70
CA GLN A 33 -13.72 -19.14 -7.67
C GLN A 33 -13.46 -17.90 -6.79
N VAL A 34 -13.36 -16.71 -7.38
CA VAL A 34 -13.16 -15.47 -6.62
C VAL A 34 -14.39 -15.16 -5.76
N ARG A 35 -15.61 -15.37 -6.27
CA ARG A 35 -16.85 -15.17 -5.49
C ARG A 35 -16.96 -16.16 -4.33
N GLU A 36 -16.59 -17.42 -4.54
CA GLU A 36 -16.53 -18.43 -3.48
C GLU A 36 -15.54 -18.02 -2.39
N TYR A 37 -14.32 -17.61 -2.77
CA TYR A 37 -13.32 -17.11 -1.83
C TYR A 37 -13.83 -15.92 -0.99
N LEU A 38 -14.49 -14.95 -1.64
CA LEU A 38 -15.10 -13.79 -0.96
C LEU A 38 -16.15 -14.24 0.07
N SER A 39 -17.01 -15.18 -0.31
CA SER A 39 -18.06 -15.73 0.56
C SER A 39 -17.49 -16.47 1.76
N GLU A 40 -16.52 -17.36 1.54
CA GLU A 40 -15.87 -18.16 2.59
C GLU A 40 -15.18 -17.30 3.64
N HIS A 41 -14.61 -16.17 3.24
CA HIS A 41 -13.88 -15.25 4.13
C HIS A 41 -14.74 -14.09 4.65
N ASN A 42 -16.05 -14.10 4.39
CA ASN A 42 -16.98 -13.04 4.75
C ASN A 42 -16.50 -11.65 4.30
N ILE A 43 -16.03 -11.57 3.05
CA ILE A 43 -15.54 -10.34 2.42
C ILE A 43 -16.64 -9.81 1.51
N HIS A 44 -17.17 -8.62 1.81
CA HIS A 44 -18.12 -7.94 0.94
C HIS A 44 -17.35 -7.22 -0.17
N GLY A 45 -17.45 -7.72 -1.39
CA GLY A 45 -16.79 -7.15 -2.56
C GLY A 45 -17.31 -7.74 -3.87
N LEU A 46 -16.83 -7.17 -4.98
CA LEU A 46 -17.11 -7.66 -6.33
C LEU A 46 -15.93 -8.51 -6.83
N ALA A 47 -16.24 -9.52 -7.62
CA ALA A 47 -15.25 -10.30 -8.36
C ALA A 47 -15.18 -9.76 -9.80
N GLU A 48 -13.97 -9.46 -10.27
CA GLU A 48 -13.74 -9.03 -11.65
C GLU A 48 -12.60 -9.82 -12.29
N VAL A 49 -12.87 -10.50 -13.40
CA VAL A 49 -11.85 -11.30 -14.10
C VAL A 49 -11.66 -10.79 -15.50
N VAL A 50 -10.40 -10.51 -15.87
CA VAL A 50 -9.99 -10.06 -17.20
C VAL A 50 -9.10 -11.11 -17.83
N VAL A 51 -9.45 -11.56 -19.05
CA VAL A 51 -8.60 -12.41 -19.87
C VAL A 51 -7.88 -11.53 -20.88
N ALA A 52 -6.56 -11.60 -20.94
CA ALA A 52 -5.73 -10.76 -21.81
C ALA A 52 -4.55 -11.56 -22.39
N SER A 53 -3.96 -11.03 -23.46
CA SER A 53 -2.74 -11.60 -24.07
C SER A 53 -1.52 -11.49 -23.16
N ASP A 54 -1.50 -10.45 -22.31
CA ASP A 54 -0.40 -10.11 -21.42
C ASP A 54 -0.95 -9.36 -20.20
N PHE A 55 -0.17 -9.36 -19.12
CA PHE A 55 -0.61 -8.74 -17.87
C PHE A 55 -0.71 -7.21 -17.97
N GLU A 56 0.10 -6.53 -18.79
CA GLU A 56 0.09 -5.07 -18.85
C GLU A 56 -1.21 -4.55 -19.48
N SER A 57 -1.62 -5.15 -20.60
CA SER A 57 -2.89 -4.84 -21.26
C SER A 57 -4.09 -5.21 -20.39
N GLY A 58 -4.07 -6.40 -19.77
CA GLY A 58 -5.11 -6.84 -18.83
C GLY A 58 -5.25 -5.92 -17.62
N PHE A 59 -4.12 -5.54 -17.01
CA PHE A 59 -4.08 -4.67 -15.83
C PHE A 59 -4.56 -3.25 -16.14
N THR A 60 -4.15 -2.70 -17.29
CA THR A 60 -4.60 -1.38 -17.74
C THR A 60 -6.11 -1.39 -18.01
N THR A 61 -6.61 -2.42 -18.69
CA THR A 61 -8.05 -2.59 -18.99
C THR A 61 -8.84 -2.65 -17.69
N LEU A 62 -8.40 -3.47 -16.73
CA LEU A 62 -9.03 -3.61 -15.43
C LEU A 62 -9.14 -2.26 -14.71
N ILE A 63 -8.04 -1.51 -14.59
CA ILE A 63 -8.07 -0.23 -13.84
C ILE A 63 -8.97 0.81 -14.53
N GLN A 64 -8.95 0.88 -15.86
CA GLN A 64 -9.73 1.87 -16.60
C GLN A 64 -11.23 1.56 -16.64
N ALA A 65 -11.57 0.27 -16.70
CA ALA A 65 -12.94 -0.21 -16.86
C ALA A 65 -13.62 -0.60 -15.54
N ALA A 66 -12.87 -0.76 -14.45
CA ALA A 66 -13.45 -1.16 -13.16
C ALA A 66 -14.41 -0.11 -12.60
N GLY A 67 -15.54 -0.61 -12.08
CA GLY A 67 -16.57 0.20 -11.44
C GLY A 67 -17.66 0.71 -12.39
N ILE A 68 -18.68 1.38 -11.83
CA ILE A 68 -19.86 1.84 -12.56
C ILE A 68 -20.11 3.33 -12.26
N GLY A 69 -20.10 4.16 -13.31
CA GLY A 69 -20.34 5.60 -13.20
C GLY A 69 -19.32 6.30 -12.30
N ARG A 70 -19.77 6.85 -11.17
CA ARG A 70 -18.90 7.48 -10.15
C ARG A 70 -18.34 6.49 -9.12
N LEU A 71 -18.85 5.25 -9.07
CA LEU A 71 -18.36 4.19 -8.20
C LEU A 71 -17.18 3.51 -8.88
N LYS A 72 -16.01 4.13 -8.80
CA LYS A 72 -14.76 3.60 -9.33
C LYS A 72 -13.74 3.37 -8.20
N PRO A 73 -12.89 2.34 -8.30
CA PRO A 73 -11.77 2.21 -7.37
C PRO A 73 -10.88 3.45 -7.49
N ASN A 74 -10.40 3.92 -6.35
CA ASN A 74 -9.45 5.03 -6.25
C ASN A 74 -8.07 4.57 -5.75
N THR A 75 -7.98 3.30 -5.31
CA THR A 75 -6.76 2.68 -4.80
C THR A 75 -6.60 1.31 -5.43
N VAL A 76 -5.42 1.04 -5.96
CA VAL A 76 -4.97 -0.27 -6.42
C VAL A 76 -4.11 -0.88 -5.32
N CYS A 77 -4.47 -2.09 -4.86
CA CYS A 77 -3.70 -2.83 -3.88
C CYS A 77 -3.10 -4.08 -4.52
N LEU A 78 -1.78 -4.24 -4.43
CA LEU A 78 -1.02 -5.33 -5.03
C LEU A 78 -0.16 -6.04 -3.98
N GLY A 79 0.11 -7.32 -4.17
CA GLY A 79 1.14 -8.04 -3.43
C GLY A 79 2.54 -7.77 -4.01
N TRP A 80 3.53 -7.59 -3.14
CA TRP A 80 4.94 -7.48 -3.56
C TRP A 80 5.38 -8.77 -4.29
N SER A 81 5.90 -8.63 -5.51
CA SER A 81 6.47 -9.75 -6.26
C SER A 81 7.95 -9.93 -5.91
N GLU A 82 8.34 -11.15 -5.53
CA GLU A 82 9.76 -11.56 -5.45
C GLU A 82 10.25 -12.25 -6.74
N ASP A 83 9.36 -12.43 -7.73
CA ASP A 83 9.70 -13.03 -9.02
C ASP A 83 10.39 -12.01 -9.93
N ALA A 84 11.72 -12.08 -10.00
CA ALA A 84 12.55 -11.21 -10.83
C ALA A 84 12.15 -11.21 -12.30
N ARG A 85 11.62 -12.33 -12.82
CA ARG A 85 11.17 -12.45 -14.22
C ARG A 85 10.00 -11.52 -14.55
N LYS A 86 9.29 -11.04 -13.52
CA LYS A 86 8.10 -10.18 -13.65
C LYS A 86 8.38 -8.72 -13.27
N PHE A 87 9.60 -8.36 -12.83
CA PHE A 87 9.88 -7.03 -12.28
C PHE A 87 9.55 -5.91 -13.26
N THR A 88 9.96 -6.05 -14.52
CA THR A 88 9.71 -5.05 -15.56
C THR A 88 8.22 -4.80 -15.75
N GLN A 89 7.44 -5.87 -15.97
CA GLN A 89 6.00 -5.76 -16.19
C GLN A 89 5.23 -5.31 -14.94
N TYR A 90 5.64 -5.77 -13.75
CA TYR A 90 5.03 -5.40 -12.48
C TYR A 90 5.24 -3.91 -12.16
N ALA A 91 6.46 -3.42 -12.31
CA ALA A 91 6.80 -2.02 -12.10
C ALA A 91 6.14 -1.10 -13.14
N ALA A 92 6.05 -1.53 -14.40
CA ALA A 92 5.28 -0.85 -15.42
C ALA A 92 3.79 -0.76 -15.04
N GLY A 93 3.20 -1.86 -14.55
CA GLY A 93 1.83 -1.88 -14.01
C GLY A 93 1.63 -0.85 -12.88
N ILE A 94 2.51 -0.83 -11.87
CA ILE A 94 2.46 0.18 -10.80
C ILE A 94 2.46 1.60 -11.38
N ARG A 95 3.36 1.88 -12.33
CA ARG A 95 3.45 3.20 -12.98
C ARG A 95 2.15 3.55 -13.71
N HIS A 96 1.55 2.62 -14.45
CA HIS A 96 0.28 2.84 -15.15
C HIS A 96 -0.87 3.14 -14.17
N ALA A 97 -0.95 2.42 -13.06
CA ALA A 97 -1.95 2.70 -12.02
C ALA A 97 -1.83 4.13 -11.47
N ILE A 98 -0.59 4.59 -11.22
CA ILE A 98 -0.31 5.96 -10.76
C ILE A 98 -0.72 6.99 -11.82
N GLN A 99 -0.40 6.74 -13.09
CA GLN A 99 -0.75 7.63 -14.21
C GLN A 99 -2.26 7.76 -14.43
N LEU A 100 -3.03 6.71 -14.09
CA LEU A 100 -4.49 6.72 -14.08
C LEU A 100 -5.08 7.37 -12.82
N ALA A 101 -4.26 8.05 -12.03
CA ALA A 101 -4.62 8.78 -10.82
C ALA A 101 -5.25 7.90 -9.73
N ASN A 102 -4.80 6.64 -9.64
CA ASN A 102 -5.07 5.79 -8.49
C ASN A 102 -3.96 5.96 -7.45
N ASP A 103 -4.35 5.85 -6.18
CA ASP A 103 -3.40 5.53 -5.14
C ASP A 103 -2.92 4.08 -5.33
N VAL A 104 -1.67 3.79 -5.01
CA VAL A 104 -1.12 2.44 -5.10
C VAL A 104 -0.59 2.01 -3.75
N LEU A 105 -1.07 0.85 -3.30
CA LEU A 105 -0.57 0.14 -2.13
C LEU A 105 0.11 -1.16 -2.59
N VAL A 106 1.38 -1.33 -2.23
CA VAL A 106 2.08 -2.60 -2.45
C VAL A 106 2.35 -3.25 -1.10
N VAL A 107 1.68 -4.36 -0.84
CA VAL A 107 1.73 -5.09 0.42
C VAL A 107 2.80 -6.17 0.35
N ARG A 108 3.78 -6.09 1.25
CA ARG A 108 4.73 -7.16 1.50
C ARG A 108 4.44 -7.77 2.87
N ALA A 109 3.75 -8.91 2.87
CA ALA A 109 3.56 -9.73 4.05
C ALA A 109 4.76 -10.68 4.20
N LYS A 110 5.60 -10.43 5.20
CA LYS A 110 6.72 -11.31 5.58
C LYS A 110 6.26 -12.45 6.50
N TYR A 111 5.26 -12.18 7.34
CA TYR A 111 4.68 -13.15 8.27
C TYR A 111 3.23 -12.81 8.55
N ASP A 112 2.47 -13.81 8.98
CA ASP A 112 1.11 -13.58 9.45
C ASP A 112 1.10 -12.70 10.69
N ILE A 113 0.14 -11.78 10.72
CA ILE A 113 0.00 -10.84 11.84
C ILE A 113 -0.67 -11.57 12.99
N ASP A 114 0.00 -11.64 14.14
CA ASP A 114 -0.57 -12.23 15.35
C ASP A 114 -1.76 -11.40 15.83
N MET A 115 -2.96 -11.90 15.55
CA MET A 115 -4.20 -11.24 15.95
C MET A 115 -4.38 -11.21 17.47
N ALA A 116 -3.82 -12.17 18.21
CA ALA A 116 -3.90 -12.23 19.67
C ALA A 116 -3.03 -11.16 20.35
N LYS A 117 -1.99 -10.66 19.68
CA LYS A 117 -1.16 -9.55 20.19
C LYS A 117 -2.01 -8.31 20.42
N LYS A 118 -2.20 -7.96 21.71
CA LYS A 118 -3.08 -6.86 22.15
C LYS A 118 -2.53 -5.47 21.86
N LYS A 119 -1.21 -5.31 21.80
CA LYS A 119 -0.53 -4.03 21.55
C LYS A 119 0.31 -4.17 20.30
N LYS A 120 -0.27 -3.85 19.15
CA LYS A 120 0.45 -3.80 17.88
C LYS A 120 1.10 -2.44 17.68
N GLN A 121 2.18 -2.37 16.95
CA GLN A 121 2.85 -1.13 16.58
C GLN A 121 2.75 -0.91 15.08
N ILE A 122 2.26 0.27 14.69
CA ILE A 122 2.24 0.74 13.30
C ILE A 122 3.22 1.90 13.18
N ASP A 123 4.22 1.73 12.34
CA ASP A 123 5.19 2.78 12.05
C ASP A 123 4.91 3.40 10.68
N VAL A 124 4.86 4.73 10.63
CA VAL A 124 4.68 5.50 9.39
C VAL A 124 5.90 6.38 9.16
N TRP A 125 6.66 6.11 8.10
CA TRP A 125 7.84 6.90 7.77
C TRP A 125 7.49 8.10 6.89
N TRP A 126 7.41 9.26 7.54
CA TRP A 126 7.06 10.52 6.91
C TRP A 126 8.25 11.15 6.17
N ARG A 127 8.12 11.31 4.85
CA ARG A 127 9.09 12.00 3.99
C ARG A 127 8.52 13.24 3.28
N GLY A 128 7.32 13.66 3.63
CA GLY A 128 6.63 14.78 2.99
C GLY A 128 5.15 14.49 2.79
N MET A 129 4.41 15.51 2.34
CA MET A 129 2.95 15.44 2.22
C MET A 129 2.47 14.53 1.09
N GLU A 130 3.30 14.33 0.05
CA GLU A 130 2.92 13.58 -1.15
C GLU A 130 2.28 12.23 -0.81
N ASN A 131 3.00 11.37 -0.10
CA ASN A 131 2.50 10.08 0.38
C ASN A 131 2.07 10.11 1.85
N GLY A 132 2.58 11.08 2.62
CA GLY A 132 2.44 11.14 4.08
C GLY A 132 0.99 11.16 4.54
N ASN A 133 0.16 12.00 3.91
CA ASN A 133 -1.24 12.12 4.26
C ASN A 133 -1.98 10.78 4.15
N LEU A 134 -1.82 10.13 2.99
CA LEU A 134 -2.46 8.86 2.70
C LEU A 134 -2.00 7.74 3.65
N MET A 135 -0.71 7.68 3.98
CA MET A 135 -0.19 6.70 4.95
C MET A 135 -0.79 6.89 6.34
N ILE A 136 -0.93 8.13 6.82
CA ILE A 136 -1.55 8.41 8.12
C ILE A 136 -3.04 8.03 8.09
N ILE A 137 -3.75 8.33 7.00
CA ILE A 137 -5.16 7.92 6.83
C ILE A 137 -5.28 6.40 6.94
N TYR A 138 -4.45 5.64 6.21
CA TYR A 138 -4.51 4.16 6.28
C TYR A 138 -4.13 3.63 7.66
N ALA A 139 -3.09 4.18 8.30
CA ALA A 139 -2.73 3.79 9.66
C ALA A 139 -3.89 4.04 10.66
N TYR A 140 -4.60 5.16 10.51
CA TYR A 140 -5.77 5.48 11.33
C TYR A 140 -6.96 4.56 11.02
N LEU A 141 -7.27 4.33 9.74
CA LEU A 141 -8.36 3.44 9.32
C LEU A 141 -8.15 2.01 9.82
N LEU A 142 -6.90 1.51 9.81
CA LEU A 142 -6.58 0.21 10.40
C LEU A 142 -7.04 0.14 11.86
N THR A 143 -6.84 1.18 12.67
CA THR A 143 -7.29 1.21 14.07
C THR A 143 -8.81 1.21 14.26
N GLN A 144 -9.60 1.34 13.19
CA GLN A 144 -11.04 1.14 13.25
C GLN A 144 -11.44 -0.34 13.27
N ASN A 145 -10.50 -1.25 12.98
CA ASN A 145 -10.72 -2.69 13.05
C ASN A 145 -10.43 -3.25 14.44
N GLU A 146 -11.16 -4.29 14.84
CA GLU A 146 -11.04 -4.89 16.17
C GLU A 146 -9.61 -5.34 16.51
N GLY A 147 -8.93 -6.02 15.58
CA GLY A 147 -7.57 -6.54 15.75
C GLY A 147 -6.48 -5.46 15.87
N TRP A 148 -6.78 -4.23 15.47
CA TRP A 148 -5.85 -3.08 15.43
C TRP A 148 -6.29 -1.90 16.30
N ARG A 149 -7.46 -1.98 16.95
CA ARG A 149 -8.07 -0.89 17.73
C ARG A 149 -7.18 -0.30 18.82
N ARG A 150 -6.26 -1.09 19.35
CA ARG A 150 -5.30 -0.68 20.39
C ARG A 150 -3.88 -0.51 19.86
N ALA A 151 -3.70 -0.49 18.55
CA ALA A 151 -2.39 -0.31 17.96
C ALA A 151 -1.84 1.08 18.28
N ARG A 152 -0.55 1.13 18.56
CA ARG A 152 0.21 2.36 18.77
C ARG A 152 0.73 2.82 17.42
N ILE A 153 0.30 4.00 16.97
CA ILE A 153 0.81 4.62 15.73
C ILE A 153 2.00 5.51 16.08
N ARG A 154 3.14 5.30 15.41
CA ARG A 154 4.31 6.19 15.46
C ARG A 154 4.55 6.81 14.08
N ILE A 155 4.65 8.13 14.02
CA ILE A 155 5.06 8.88 12.84
C ILE A 155 6.54 9.20 12.98
N LEU A 156 7.38 8.57 12.16
CA LEU A 156 8.82 8.71 12.20
C LEU A 156 9.33 9.56 11.05
N ARG A 157 10.33 10.41 11.32
CA ARG A 157 11.00 11.23 10.29
C ARG A 157 12.48 11.32 10.57
N ILE A 158 13.30 11.19 9.53
CA ILE A 158 14.76 11.40 9.60
C ILE A 158 15.08 12.85 9.22
N VAL A 159 15.93 13.49 10.00
CA VAL A 159 16.54 14.79 9.70
C VAL A 159 18.06 14.66 9.78
N ARG A 160 18.78 15.60 9.14
CA ARG A 160 20.25 15.64 9.17
C ARG A 160 20.78 16.53 10.29
N GLU A 161 20.01 17.53 10.70
CA GLU A 161 20.45 18.51 11.68
C GLU A 161 19.49 18.57 12.87
N GLU A 162 20.05 18.75 14.06
CA GLU A 162 19.27 18.91 15.31
C GLU A 162 18.42 20.19 15.29
N ALA A 163 18.85 21.21 14.55
CA ALA A 163 18.07 22.42 14.34
C ALA A 163 16.72 22.11 13.66
N ASP A 164 16.73 21.23 12.65
CA ASP A 164 15.54 20.82 11.91
C ASP A 164 14.64 19.89 12.72
N ALA A 165 15.21 19.14 13.67
CA ALA A 165 14.48 18.15 14.46
C ALA A 165 13.29 18.77 15.22
N ARG A 166 13.54 19.90 15.90
CA ARG A 166 12.50 20.62 16.67
C ARG A 166 11.42 21.20 15.78
N ALA A 167 11.76 21.74 14.62
CA ALA A 167 10.80 22.29 13.68
C ALA A 167 9.93 21.17 13.06
N ALA A 168 10.55 20.06 12.66
CA ALA A 168 9.86 18.90 12.13
C ALA A 168 8.91 18.26 13.15
N GLN A 169 9.34 18.14 14.41
CA GLN A 169 8.52 17.61 15.51
C GLN A 169 7.25 18.44 15.68
N LYS A 170 7.39 19.76 15.87
CA LYS A 170 6.24 20.68 16.04
C LYS A 170 5.30 20.66 14.84
N SER A 171 5.84 20.62 13.62
CA SER A 171 5.04 20.59 12.38
C SER A 171 4.20 19.32 12.28
N LEU A 172 4.78 18.16 12.58
CA LEU A 172 4.06 16.88 12.55
C LEU A 172 3.02 16.78 13.67
N GLU A 173 3.34 17.24 14.88
CA GLU A 173 2.39 17.29 16.00
C GLU A 173 1.18 18.17 15.67
N LYS A 174 1.43 19.35 15.08
CA LYS A 174 0.37 20.25 14.64
C LYS A 174 -0.55 19.57 13.60
N LEU A 175 0.04 18.92 12.61
CA LEU A 175 -0.71 18.19 11.57
C LEU A 175 -1.59 17.08 12.18
N LEU A 176 -1.06 16.33 13.15
CA LEU A 176 -1.82 15.27 13.83
C LEU A 176 -2.97 15.81 14.68
N VAL A 177 -2.77 16.96 15.34
CA VAL A 177 -3.83 17.65 16.09
C VAL A 177 -4.94 18.11 15.15
N GLU A 178 -4.59 18.76 14.03
CA GLU A 178 -5.54 19.23 13.02
C GLU A 178 -6.32 18.05 12.40
N ALA A 179 -5.62 16.96 12.07
CA ALA A 179 -6.22 15.73 11.55
C ALA A 179 -6.97 14.90 12.62
N ARG A 180 -6.88 15.26 13.90
CA ARG A 180 -7.44 14.52 15.05
C ARG A 180 -6.97 13.06 15.12
N VAL A 181 -5.75 12.80 14.68
CA VAL A 181 -5.13 11.46 14.70
C VAL A 181 -4.24 11.34 15.93
N LYS A 182 -4.56 10.38 16.81
CA LYS A 182 -3.73 10.07 17.98
C LYS A 182 -2.54 9.21 17.56
N ALA A 183 -1.39 9.83 17.36
CA ALA A 183 -0.13 9.16 17.05
C ALA A 183 1.04 9.84 17.75
N GLU A 184 2.13 9.11 17.93
CA GLU A 184 3.38 9.63 18.50
C GLU A 184 4.33 10.10 17.42
N VAL A 185 4.94 11.26 17.60
CA VAL A 185 5.93 11.77 16.65
C VAL A 185 7.33 11.48 17.17
N LYS A 186 8.16 10.82 16.35
CA LYS A 186 9.58 10.57 16.63
C LYS A 186 10.43 11.12 15.48
N VAL A 187 11.10 12.25 15.71
CA VAL A 187 12.11 12.77 14.77
C VAL A 187 13.49 12.25 15.16
N ILE A 188 14.20 11.69 14.18
CA ILE A 188 15.51 11.06 14.35
C ILE A 188 16.54 11.91 13.60
N CYS A 189 17.49 12.50 14.33
CA CYS A 189 18.64 13.15 13.73
C CYS A 189 19.72 12.08 13.44
N SER A 190 20.02 11.82 12.16
CA SER A 190 21.04 10.85 11.79
C SER A 190 21.69 11.19 10.44
N GLN A 191 23.01 10.95 10.36
CA GLN A 191 23.80 11.07 9.12
C GLN A 191 23.84 9.77 8.32
N GLU A 192 23.28 8.69 8.85
CA GLU A 192 23.29 7.38 8.20
C GLU A 192 22.36 7.34 6.99
N LYS A 193 22.48 6.28 6.17
CA LYS A 193 21.58 6.10 5.03
C LYS A 193 20.17 5.81 5.55
N PRO A 194 19.12 6.50 5.05
CA PRO A 194 17.75 6.32 5.53
C PRO A 194 17.28 4.85 5.60
N PRO A 195 17.58 3.98 4.63
CA PRO A 195 17.21 2.56 4.72
C PRO A 195 17.70 1.86 6.00
N HIS A 196 18.92 2.16 6.45
CA HIS A 196 19.50 1.53 7.63
C HIS A 196 18.78 1.98 8.91
N VAL A 197 18.61 3.30 9.07
CA VAL A 197 17.87 3.88 10.20
C VAL A 197 16.44 3.36 10.24
N ILE A 198 15.78 3.24 9.09
CA ILE A 198 14.40 2.75 8.98
C ILE A 198 14.30 1.29 9.45
N GLN A 199 15.21 0.43 8.98
CA GLN A 199 15.24 -0.97 9.38
C GLN A 199 15.49 -1.14 10.89
N GLN A 200 16.43 -0.37 11.44
CA GLN A 200 16.77 -0.43 12.86
C GLN A 200 15.61 0.05 13.75
N GLU A 201 14.98 1.16 13.40
CA GLU A 201 13.96 1.81 14.22
C GLU A 201 12.58 1.12 14.17
N SER A 202 12.32 0.37 13.09
CA SER A 202 11.06 -0.35 12.87
C SER A 202 11.19 -1.87 12.96
N MET A 203 12.29 -2.40 13.49
CA MET A 203 12.49 -3.86 13.58
C MET A 203 11.40 -4.58 14.40
N ASP A 204 10.86 -3.94 15.43
CA ASP A 204 9.83 -4.48 16.32
C ASP A 204 8.40 -4.08 15.92
N ALA A 205 8.24 -3.37 14.80
CA ALA A 205 6.92 -2.96 14.32
C ALA A 205 6.13 -4.15 13.76
N ASP A 206 4.81 -4.14 13.96
CA ASP A 206 3.92 -5.14 13.36
C ASP A 206 3.56 -4.79 11.92
N LEU A 207 3.57 -3.49 11.59
CA LEU A 207 3.32 -2.97 10.27
C LEU A 207 4.08 -1.66 10.05
N VAL A 208 4.72 -1.54 8.88
CA VAL A 208 5.42 -0.32 8.47
C VAL A 208 4.78 0.24 7.20
N PHE A 209 4.44 1.53 7.20
CA PHE A 209 4.09 2.28 6.01
C PHE A 209 5.29 3.07 5.51
N LEU A 210 5.62 2.92 4.22
CA LEU A 210 6.68 3.64 3.55
C LEU A 210 6.16 4.31 2.28
N GLY A 211 6.50 5.58 2.08
CA GLY A 211 6.28 6.23 0.80
C GLY A 211 7.24 5.67 -0.26
N MET A 212 6.73 5.35 -1.44
CA MET A 212 7.55 5.02 -2.61
C MET A 212 7.44 6.10 -3.68
N GLU A 213 8.47 6.19 -4.51
CA GLU A 213 8.43 6.95 -5.76
C GLU A 213 7.85 6.08 -6.88
N SER A 214 7.38 6.71 -7.97
CA SER A 214 6.95 5.95 -9.15
C SER A 214 8.14 5.20 -9.74
N PRO A 215 7.99 3.92 -10.14
CA PRO A 215 9.06 3.20 -10.82
C PRO A 215 9.50 3.95 -12.09
N PRO A 216 10.79 4.32 -12.20
CA PRO A 216 11.30 5.05 -13.35
C PRO A 216 11.24 4.20 -14.63
N MET A 217 10.87 4.83 -15.75
CA MET A 217 10.80 4.16 -17.05
C MET A 217 12.19 3.75 -17.54
N GLY A 218 12.35 2.49 -17.93
CA GLY A 218 13.62 1.90 -18.36
C GLY A 218 14.56 1.49 -17.22
N TRP A 219 14.13 1.64 -15.97
CA TRP A 219 14.89 1.32 -14.76
C TRP A 219 14.08 0.44 -13.78
N GLU A 220 13.07 -0.26 -14.30
CA GLU A 220 12.12 -1.07 -13.54
C GLU A 220 12.81 -2.14 -12.69
N GLU A 221 13.71 -2.91 -13.30
CA GLU A 221 14.44 -4.00 -12.62
C GLU A 221 15.28 -3.45 -11.47
N THR A 222 16.12 -2.45 -11.75
CA THR A 222 16.95 -1.78 -10.75
C THR A 222 16.13 -1.20 -9.59
N PHE A 223 14.96 -0.61 -9.90
CA PHE A 223 14.04 -0.11 -8.88
C PHE A 223 13.53 -1.24 -7.99
N MET A 224 13.04 -2.33 -8.59
CA MET A 224 12.49 -3.49 -7.87
C MET A 224 13.56 -4.20 -7.03
N GLU A 225 14.76 -4.38 -7.55
CA GLU A 225 15.88 -4.99 -6.82
C GLU A 225 16.31 -4.15 -5.62
N LYS A 226 16.50 -2.84 -5.82
CA LYS A 226 16.89 -1.92 -4.76
C LYS A 226 15.83 -1.85 -3.66
N MET A 227 14.56 -1.74 -4.04
CA MET A 227 13.44 -1.72 -3.09
C MET A 227 13.32 -3.07 -2.37
N GLY A 228 13.44 -4.19 -3.09
CA GLY A 228 13.43 -5.53 -2.51
C GLY A 228 14.54 -5.74 -1.48
N GLY A 229 15.76 -5.29 -1.78
CA GLY A 229 16.89 -5.32 -0.84
C GLY A 229 16.61 -4.53 0.43
N PHE A 230 16.02 -3.34 0.31
CA PHE A 230 15.59 -2.54 1.45
C PHE A 230 14.47 -3.21 2.27
N LEU A 231 13.46 -3.77 1.60
CA LEU A 231 12.31 -4.39 2.26
C LEU A 231 12.64 -5.68 3.03
N LYS A 232 13.70 -6.42 2.65
CA LYS A 232 14.10 -7.67 3.34
C LYS A 232 14.35 -7.47 4.84
N GLY A 233 14.95 -6.34 5.22
CA GLY A 233 15.26 -5.99 6.59
C GLY A 233 14.07 -5.46 7.41
N LEU A 234 12.89 -5.35 6.81
CA LEU A 234 11.70 -4.82 7.46
C LEU A 234 10.69 -5.93 7.81
N PRO A 235 9.79 -5.67 8.78
CA PRO A 235 8.61 -6.49 9.04
C PRO A 235 7.60 -6.39 7.88
N ASN A 236 6.34 -6.74 8.15
CA ASN A 236 5.25 -6.48 7.22
C ASN A 236 5.24 -5.01 6.83
N THR A 237 5.27 -4.75 5.53
CA THR A 237 5.43 -3.40 4.99
C THR A 237 4.39 -3.13 3.92
N ILE A 238 3.80 -1.93 3.95
CA ILE A 238 2.96 -1.41 2.87
C ILE A 238 3.70 -0.22 2.25
N LEU A 239 4.11 -0.38 0.99
CA LEU A 239 4.56 0.75 0.19
C LEU A 239 3.36 1.53 -0.30
N VAL A 240 3.44 2.86 -0.22
CA VAL A 240 2.34 3.76 -0.57
C VAL A 240 2.82 4.77 -1.60
N LYS A 241 2.07 4.87 -2.69
CA LYS A 241 2.16 5.98 -3.62
C LYS A 241 0.79 6.63 -3.74
N SER A 242 0.70 7.89 -3.34
CA SER A 242 -0.48 8.71 -3.49
C SER A 242 -0.59 9.29 -4.90
N SER A 243 -1.82 9.35 -5.39
CA SER A 243 -2.25 10.11 -6.57
C SER A 243 -2.26 11.62 -6.33
N GLY A 244 -2.05 12.07 -5.08
CA GLY A 244 -2.09 13.48 -4.67
C GLY A 244 -3.49 13.99 -4.31
N ARG A 245 -4.52 13.14 -4.37
CA ARG A 245 -5.91 13.52 -4.05
C ARG A 245 -6.24 13.44 -2.56
N ALA A 246 -5.48 12.66 -1.79
CA ALA A 246 -5.71 12.46 -0.38
C ALA A 246 -5.24 13.66 0.46
N ASN A 247 -6.14 14.23 1.27
CA ASN A 247 -5.83 15.32 2.19
C ASN A 247 -6.29 14.98 3.61
N LEU A 248 -5.44 15.25 4.61
CA LEU A 248 -5.72 14.99 6.02
C LEU A 248 -6.56 16.09 6.68
N THR A 249 -6.53 17.30 6.14
CA THR A 249 -7.29 18.44 6.64
C THR A 249 -8.47 18.68 5.72
N VAL A 250 -9.67 18.28 6.17
CA VAL A 250 -10.96 18.68 5.59
C VAL A 250 -11.67 19.54 6.61
#